data_AF-A0AB33KV14-F1
#
_entry.id   AF-A0AB33KV14-F1
#
_cell.length_a   1.000
_cell.length_b   1.000
_cell.length_c   1.000
_cell.angle_alpha   90.00
_cell.angle_beta   90.00
_cell.angle_gamma   90.00
#
_symmetry.space_group_name_H-M   'P 1'
#
loop_
_entity.id
_entity.type
_entity.pdbx_description
1 polymer ?
#
loop_
_entity_poly.entity_id
_entity_poly.type
_entity_poly.pdbx_seq_one_letter_code
_entity_poly.pdbx_strand_id
1 'polypeptide(L)' 'MTKPLTHKQALAAVIQALGGTWDPPRAALALRLAGYEPATSQAGEKEGRRILRELTEEGTIVRPDPERTEYHLPGI' A
#
# COMPACT_ATOMS: atom_id res chain seq x y z
N MET A 1 -26.26 -0.99 -0.61
CA MET A 1 -25.17 -1.11 0.40
C MET A 1 -23.87 -1.33 -0.33
N THR A 2 -22.92 -0.39 -0.24
CA THR A 2 -21.56 -0.57 -0.75
C THR A 2 -20.81 -1.52 0.18
N LYS A 3 -20.22 -2.58 -0.36
CA LYS A 3 -19.36 -3.50 0.41
C LYS A 3 -18.12 -2.73 0.88
N PRO A 4 -17.68 -2.86 2.15
CA PRO A 4 -16.43 -2.25 2.59
C PRO A 4 -15.27 -2.74 1.72
N LEU A 5 -14.38 -1.82 1.37
CA LEU A 5 -13.20 -2.14 0.57
C LEU A 5 -12.30 -3.12 1.35
N THR A 6 -11.67 -4.04 0.63
CA THR A 6 -10.55 -4.80 1.20
C THR A 6 -9.37 -3.86 1.47
N HIS A 7 -8.46 -4.24 2.37
CA HIS A 7 -7.25 -3.47 2.64
C HIS A 7 -6.44 -3.17 1.37
N LYS A 8 -6.34 -4.14 0.44
CA LYS A 8 -5.68 -3.95 -0.85
C LYS A 8 -6.37 -2.88 -1.69
N GLN A 9 -7.70 -2.92 -1.79
CA GLN A 9 -8.47 -1.94 -2.55
C GLN A 9 -8.39 -0.54 -1.92
N ALA A 10 -8.46 -0.45 -0.60
CA ALA A 10 -8.31 0.80 0.12
C ALA A 10 -6.93 1.41 -0.13
N LEU A 11 -5.85 0.62 0.02
CA LEU A 11 -4.50 1.10 -0.22
C LEU A 11 -4.27 1.49 -1.69
N ALA A 12 -4.76 0.70 -2.65
CA ALA A 12 -4.68 1.03 -4.07
C ALA A 12 -5.37 2.38 -4.38
N ALA A 13 -6.57 2.60 -3.84
CA ALA A 13 -7.29 3.86 -4.04
C ALA A 13 -6.52 5.06 -3.46
N VAL A 14 -5.91 4.91 -2.28
CA VAL A 14 -5.11 5.99 -1.67
C VAL A 14 -3.83 6.24 -2.47
N ILE A 15 -3.13 5.21 -2.95
CA ILE A 15 -1.94 5.36 -3.79
C ILE A 15 -2.29 6.12 -5.08
N GLN A 16 -3.39 5.75 -5.74
CA GLN A 16 -3.86 6.42 -6.96
C GLN A 16 -4.24 7.89 -6.69
N ALA A 17 -4.87 8.18 -5.55
CA ALA A 17 -5.30 9.54 -5.21
C ALA A 17 -4.13 10.47 -4.82
N LEU A 18 -3.14 9.95 -4.09
CA LEU A 18 -2.04 10.77 -3.54
C LEU A 18 -0.76 10.73 -4.38
N GLY A 19 -0.58 9.71 -5.22
CA GLY A 19 0.65 9.49 -5.97
C GLY A 19 1.90 9.45 -5.10
N GLY A 20 3.04 9.78 -5.71
CA GLY A 20 4.34 9.88 -5.04
C GLY A 20 4.95 8.54 -4.64
N THR A 21 5.93 8.60 -3.74
CA THR A 21 6.66 7.43 -3.24
C THR A 21 5.97 6.76 -2.06
N TRP A 22 5.91 5.44 -2.10
CA TRP A 22 5.30 4.60 -1.07
C TRP A 22 6.32 3.64 -0.48
N ASP A 23 6.24 3.43 0.82
CA ASP A 23 7.04 2.46 1.58
C ASP A 23 6.13 1.72 2.57
N PRO A 24 6.62 0.64 3.24
CA PRO A 24 5.80 -0.10 4.19
C PRO A 24 5.24 0.74 5.36
N PRO A 25 5.99 1.69 5.97
CA PRO A 25 5.44 2.60 6.97
C PRO A 25 4.28 3.47 6.47
N ARG A 26 4.41 4.10 5.30
CA ARG A 26 3.36 4.94 4.70
C ARG A 26 2.14 4.11 4.32
N ALA A 27 2.34 2.90 3.80
CA ALA A 27 1.25 1.97 3.53
C ALA A 27 0.50 1.56 4.81
N ALA A 28 1.22 1.26 5.89
CA ALA A 28 0.61 0.92 7.18
C ALA A 28 -0.22 2.09 7.75
N LEU A 29 0.29 3.33 7.63
CA LEU A 29 -0.46 4.52 8.02
C LEU A 29 -1.75 4.70 7.19
N ALA A 30 -1.67 4.55 5.87
CA ALA A 30 -2.84 4.64 5.00
C ALA A 30 -3.89 3.57 5.33
N LEU A 31 -3.46 2.34 5.64
CA LEU A 31 -4.36 1.28 6.07
C LEU A 31 -5.05 1.60 7.40
N ARG A 32 -4.31 2.15 8.38
CA ARG A 32 -4.90 2.61 9.65
C ARG A 32 -5.95 3.70 9.43
N LEU A 33 -5.66 4.67 8.58
CA LEU A 33 -6.63 5.72 8.21
C LEU A 33 -7.86 5.15 7.48
N ALA A 34 -7.71 4.01 6.80
CA ALA A 34 -8.81 3.26 6.21
C ALA A 34 -9.55 2.31 7.19
N GLY A 35 -9.22 2.35 8.48
CA GLY A 35 -9.87 1.57 9.54
C GLY A 35 -9.25 0.20 9.82
N TYR A 36 -8.06 -0.09 9.29
CA TYR A 36 -7.31 -1.30 9.65
C TYR A 36 -6.58 -1.12 10.98
N GLU A 37 -6.95 -1.93 11.98
CA GLU A 37 -6.35 -1.89 13.32
C GLU A 37 -5.46 -3.12 13.57
N PRO A 38 -4.16 -3.07 13.21
CA PRO A 38 -3.24 -4.18 13.48
C PRO A 38 -2.88 -4.26 14.97
N ALA A 39 -2.66 -5.47 15.48
CA ALA A 39 -2.26 -5.69 16.87
C ALA A 39 -0.95 -5.00 17.28
N THR A 40 -0.05 -4.76 16.32
CA THR A 40 1.21 -4.04 16.52
C THR A 40 1.56 -3.19 15.30
N SER A 41 2.42 -2.19 15.45
CA SER A 41 2.97 -1.43 14.32
C SER A 41 3.71 -2.32 13.33
N GLN A 42 4.47 -3.30 13.83
CA GLN A 42 5.17 -4.27 12.99
C GLN A 42 4.21 -5.14 12.16
N ALA A 43 3.07 -5.54 12.73
CA ALA A 43 2.04 -6.26 11.98
C ALA A 43 1.42 -5.37 10.87
N GLY A 44 1.21 -4.08 11.17
CA GLY A 44 0.75 -3.10 10.18
C GLY A 44 1.71 -2.93 9.01
N GLU A 45 3.00 -2.76 9.27
CA GLU A 45 4.02 -2.64 8.22
C GLU A 45 4.21 -3.93 7.42
N LYS A 46 4.11 -5.09 8.06
CA LYS A 46 4.14 -6.39 7.37
C LYS A 46 2.99 -6.51 6.38
N GLU A 47 1.79 -6.11 6.81
CA GLU A 47 0.61 -6.12 5.95
C GLU A 47 0.72 -5.09 4.81
N GLY A 48 1.18 -3.87 5.12
CA GLY A 48 1.46 -2.85 4.12
C GLY A 48 2.46 -3.33 3.07
N ARG A 49 3.57 -3.95 3.48
CA ARG A 49 4.57 -4.55 2.59
C ARG A 49 3.98 -5.66 1.72
N ARG A 50 3.16 -6.55 2.29
CA ARG A 50 2.49 -7.63 1.56
C ARG A 50 1.63 -7.04 0.44
N ILE A 51 0.80 -6.06 0.77
CA ILE A 51 -0.11 -5.43 -0.20
C ILE A 51 0.66 -4.65 -1.27
N LEU A 52 1.71 -3.89 -0.91
CA LEU A 52 2.57 -3.21 -1.89
C LEU A 52 3.20 -4.19 -2.89
N ARG A 53 3.65 -5.36 -2.40
CA ARG A 53 4.15 -6.43 -3.27
C ARG A 53 3.07 -6.97 -4.21
N GLU A 54 1.88 -7.25 -3.70
CA GLU A 54 0.74 -7.72 -4.53
C GLU A 54 0.37 -6.69 -5.61
N LEU A 55 0.29 -5.41 -5.25
CA LEU A 55 0.02 -4.33 -6.20
C LEU A 55 1.13 -4.17 -7.25
N THR A 56 2.37 -4.53 -6.90
CA THR A 56 3.51 -4.56 -7.84
C THR A 56 3.40 -5.74 -8.79
N GLU A 57 3.08 -6.93 -8.28
CA GLU A 57 2.85 -8.15 -9.07
C GLU A 57 1.67 -7.98 -10.05
N GLU A 58 0.66 -7.17 -9.67
CA GLU A 58 -0.48 -6.79 -10.52
C GLU A 58 -0.19 -5.63 -11.48
N GLY A 59 0.99 -4.99 -11.40
CA GLY A 59 1.37 -3.84 -12.23
C GLY A 59 0.64 -2.53 -11.89
N THR A 60 -0.09 -2.47 -10.77
CA THR A 60 -0.78 -1.25 -10.30
C THR A 60 0.22 -0.19 -9.84
N ILE A 61 1.34 -0.64 -9.28
CA ILE A 61 2.50 0.17 -8.89
C ILE A 61 3.78 -0.51 -9.37
N VAL A 62 4.87 0.23 -9.41
CA VAL A 62 6.20 -0.29 -9.76
C VAL A 62 7.16 -0.09 -8.59
N ARG A 63 8.14 -0.99 -8.51
CA ARG A 63 9.32 -0.85 -7.67
C ARG A 63 10.55 -0.74 -8.59
N PRO A 64 11.02 0.49 -8.90
CA PRO A 64 12.02 0.71 -9.93
C PRO A 64 13.41 0.17 -9.54
N ASP A 65 13.73 0.18 -8.25
CA ASP A 65 14.97 -0.37 -7.72
C ASP A 65 14.64 -1.50 -6.73
N PRO A 66 15.03 -2.76 -7.01
CA PRO A 66 14.73 -3.88 -6.12
C PRO A 66 15.45 -3.80 -4.76
N GLU A 67 16.53 -3.01 -4.67
CA GLU A 67 17.28 -2.77 -3.43
C GLU A 67 16.63 -1.69 -2.56
N ARG A 68 15.69 -0.91 -3.11
CA ARG A 68 14.93 0.10 -2.36
C ARG A 68 13.58 -0.44 -1.93
N THR A 69 13.08 0.11 -0.83
CA THR A 69 11.73 -0.15 -0.32
C THR A 69 10.71 0.88 -0.81
N GLU A 70 10.97 1.46 -1.98
CA GLU A 70 10.20 2.57 -2.56
C GLU A 70 9.37 2.09 -3.75
N TYR A 71 8.07 2.40 -3.73
CA TYR A 71 7.09 2.03 -4.74
C TYR A 71 6.41 3.28 -5.31
N HIS A 72 6.03 3.26 -6.59
CA HIS A 72 5.49 4.42 -7.30
C HIS A 72 4.39 4.02 -8.27
N LEU A 73 3.58 4.98 -8.74
CA LEU A 73 2.70 4.72 -9.88
C LEU A 73 3.53 4.45 -11.15
N PRO A 74 3.04 3.64 -12.09
CA PRO A 74 3.68 3.48 -13.38
C PRO A 74 3.73 4.81 -14.14
N GLY A 75 4.87 5.13 -14.76
CA GLY A 75 4.99 6.27 -15.68
C GLY A 75 5.18 7.65 -15.04
N ILE A 76 5.60 7.72 -13.77
CA ILE A 76 6.18 8.94 -13.19
C ILE A 76 7.63 9.08 -13.66
#